data_AF-A0A4P6UU87-F1
#
_entry.id   AF-A0A4P6UU87-F1
#
_cell.length_a   1.000
_cell.length_b   1.000
_cell.length_c   1.000
_cell.angle_alpha   90.00
_cell.angle_beta   90.00
_cell.angle_gamma   90.00
#
_symmetry.space_group_name_H-M   'P 1'
#
loop_
_entity.id
_entity.type
_entity.pdbx_description
1 polymer ?
#
loop_
_entity_poly.entity_id
_entity_poly.type
_entity_poly.pdbx_seq_one_letter_code
_entity_poly.pdbx_strand_id
1 'polypeptide(L)'
;MLKKIRGNRKEVSLTQVRLQTRYEAIQELHETERLSIILLCHIAGVSRAAYYKWLKRTLSAREQLNESLLEGIKTLHEQVNGIYGYRRMTITINRYRKMANEPLVNKKRIDCLMKIAKIQAVIRRKRERYKKSPVQHVAENRLNREFTAEKPNTKWCTDVTELKYGNEKKSLFKCHY
;
A
#
# COMPACT_ATOMS: atom_id res chain seq x y z
N MET A 1 -33.59 -10.65 -1.11
CA MET A 1 -32.63 -10.00 -0.19
C MET A 1 -32.26 -8.62 -0.71
N LEU A 2 -32.79 -7.55 -0.11
CA LEU A 2 -32.47 -6.17 -0.51
C LEU A 2 -31.02 -5.85 -0.13
N LYS A 3 -30.14 -5.68 -1.13
CA LYS A 3 -28.78 -5.14 -0.92
C LYS A 3 -28.93 -3.75 -0.30
N LYS A 4 -28.42 -3.59 0.93
CA LYS A 4 -28.35 -2.30 1.64
C LYS A 4 -27.78 -1.23 0.71
N ILE A 5 -28.60 -0.25 0.34
CA ILE A 5 -28.22 0.90 -0.47
C ILE A 5 -27.05 1.58 0.26
N ARG A 6 -25.89 1.65 -0.40
CA ARG A 6 -24.72 2.36 0.14
C ARG A 6 -25.08 3.85 0.09
N GLY A 7 -25.52 4.40 1.22
CA GLY A 7 -25.81 5.83 1.33
C GLY A 7 -24.61 6.65 0.84
N ASN A 8 -24.90 7.79 0.19
CA ASN A 8 -23.90 8.75 -0.27
C ASN A 8 -22.94 9.09 0.88
N ARG A 9 -21.80 8.41 0.92
CA ARG A 9 -20.77 8.65 1.93
C ARG A 9 -20.14 9.99 1.57
N LYS A 10 -20.33 10.99 2.44
CA LYS A 10 -19.59 12.25 2.36
C LYS A 10 -18.11 11.93 2.20
N GLU A 11 -17.44 12.65 1.28
CA GLU A 11 -16.00 12.53 1.11
C GLU A 11 -15.31 12.71 2.45
N VAL A 12 -14.38 11.80 2.74
CA VAL A 12 -13.68 11.79 4.02
C VAL A 12 -12.54 12.80 3.89
N SER A 13 -12.65 13.93 4.59
CA SER A 13 -11.60 14.93 4.71
C SER A 13 -10.82 14.75 6.02
N LEU A 14 -9.57 15.21 6.05
CA LEU A 14 -8.75 15.24 7.29
C LEU A 14 -9.33 16.23 8.31
N THR A 15 -9.91 17.30 7.81
CA THR A 15 -10.53 18.40 8.53
C THR A 15 -11.93 18.05 9.04
N GLN A 16 -12.24 18.47 10.26
CA GLN A 16 -13.55 18.27 10.90
C GLN A 16 -14.57 19.38 10.55
N VAL A 17 -14.23 20.27 9.62
CA VAL A 17 -15.06 21.42 9.26
C VAL A 17 -16.18 20.99 8.30
N ARG A 18 -17.43 21.10 8.74
CA ARG A 18 -18.60 20.61 7.98
C ARG A 18 -18.88 21.35 6.67
N LEU A 19 -18.60 22.66 6.62
CA LEU A 19 -18.91 23.54 5.48
C LEU A 19 -17.63 24.09 4.83
N GLN A 20 -16.52 23.36 4.94
CA GLN A 20 -15.21 23.84 4.50
C GLN A 20 -15.20 24.34 3.06
N THR A 21 -15.74 23.55 2.13
CA THR A 21 -15.80 23.90 0.71
C THR A 21 -16.56 25.20 0.45
N ARG A 22 -17.59 25.50 1.25
CA ARG A 22 -18.32 26.78 1.13
C ARG A 22 -17.47 27.93 1.62
N TYR A 23 -16.73 27.76 2.71
CA TYR A 23 -15.85 28.79 3.23
C TYR A 23 -14.68 29.07 2.29
N GLU A 24 -14.07 28.02 1.73
CA GLU A 24 -13.00 28.12 0.72
C GLU A 24 -13.51 28.85 -0.52
N ALA A 25 -14.68 28.49 -1.05
CA ALA A 25 -15.27 29.18 -2.20
C ALA A 25 -15.60 30.67 -1.91
N ILE A 26 -16.09 31.00 -0.70
CA ILE A 26 -16.32 32.39 -0.30
C ILE A 26 -15.00 33.16 -0.26
N GLN A 27 -13.94 32.56 0.28
CA GLN A 27 -12.62 33.18 0.35
C GLN A 27 -12.05 33.41 -1.06
N GLU A 28 -12.09 32.39 -1.92
CA GLU A 28 -11.58 32.45 -3.30
C GLU A 28 -12.30 33.52 -4.14
N LEU A 29 -13.63 33.57 -4.07
CA LEU A 29 -14.44 34.58 -4.78
C LEU A 29 -14.20 36.00 -4.22
N HIS A 30 -14.00 36.12 -2.91
CA HIS A 30 -13.64 37.40 -2.31
C HIS A 30 -12.27 37.88 -2.77
N GLU A 31 -11.28 36.99 -2.87
CA GLU A 31 -9.91 37.33 -3.29
C GLU A 31 -9.83 37.63 -4.80
N THR A 32 -10.52 36.84 -5.63
CA THR A 32 -10.45 36.95 -7.10
C THR A 32 -11.31 38.09 -7.64
N GLU A 33 -12.55 38.21 -7.16
CA GLU A 33 -13.55 39.15 -7.73
C GLU A 33 -13.82 40.35 -6.80
N ARG A 34 -13.18 40.42 -5.63
CA ARG A 34 -13.38 41.47 -4.61
C ARG A 34 -14.83 41.65 -4.17
N LEU A 35 -15.63 40.59 -4.25
CA LEU A 35 -17.03 40.59 -3.84
C LEU A 35 -17.18 40.71 -2.32
N SER A 36 -18.29 41.29 -1.86
CA SER A 36 -18.56 41.42 -0.42
C SER A 36 -18.77 40.07 0.26
N ILE A 37 -18.04 39.81 1.34
CA ILE A 37 -18.18 38.60 2.18
C ILE A 37 -19.63 38.44 2.67
N ILE A 38 -20.34 39.54 2.93
CA ILE A 38 -21.73 39.50 3.40
C ILE A 38 -22.63 38.89 2.32
N LEU A 39 -22.47 39.32 1.07
CA LEU A 39 -23.23 38.82 -0.07
C LEU A 39 -22.93 37.34 -0.32
N LEU A 40 -21.65 36.98 -0.33
CA LEU A 40 -21.21 35.59 -0.54
C LEU A 40 -21.70 34.65 0.57
N CYS A 41 -21.65 35.07 1.83
CA CYS A 41 -22.21 34.31 2.96
C CYS A 41 -23.72 34.08 2.79
N HIS A 42 -24.45 35.11 2.36
CA HIS A 42 -25.88 35.02 2.11
C HIS A 42 -26.21 34.03 0.98
N ILE A 43 -25.49 34.11 -0.15
CA ILE A 43 -25.65 33.19 -1.29
C ILE A 43 -25.31 31.74 -0.90
N ALA A 44 -24.23 31.54 -0.15
CA ALA A 44 -23.79 30.21 0.29
C ALA A 44 -24.64 29.63 1.45
N GLY A 45 -25.56 30.41 2.01
CA GLY A 45 -26.39 30.02 3.15
C GLY A 45 -25.57 29.74 4.42
N VAL A 46 -24.55 30.56 4.69
CA VAL A 46 -23.70 30.41 5.89
C VAL A 46 -23.68 31.71 6.69
N SER A 47 -23.60 31.62 8.02
CA SER A 47 -23.53 32.81 8.85
C SER A 47 -22.15 33.47 8.77
N ARG A 48 -22.13 34.81 8.73
CA ARG A 48 -20.90 35.62 8.72
C ARG A 48 -19.99 35.31 9.92
N ALA A 49 -20.59 35.10 11.10
CA ALA A 49 -19.85 34.73 12.31
C ALA A 49 -19.16 33.36 12.17
N ALA A 50 -19.82 32.39 11.52
CA ALA A 50 -19.21 31.08 11.29
C ALA A 50 -18.07 31.14 10.28
N TYR A 51 -18.17 31.99 9.24
CA TYR A 51 -17.08 32.24 8.30
C TYR A 51 -15.83 32.80 9.01
N TYR A 52 -15.95 33.88 9.78
CA TYR A 52 -14.78 34.44 10.48
C TYR A 52 -14.25 33.53 11.59
N LYS A 53 -15.11 32.72 12.21
CA LYS A 53 -14.68 31.67 13.15
C LYS A 53 -13.84 30.61 12.44
N TRP A 54 -14.21 30.24 11.22
CA TRP A 54 -13.41 29.34 10.38
C TRP A 54 -12.09 30.00 9.95
N LEU A 55 -12.12 31.28 9.55
CA LEU A 55 -10.93 32.02 9.13
C LEU A 55 -9.86 32.09 10.24
N LYS A 56 -10.28 32.27 11.50
CA LYS A 56 -9.39 32.33 12.67
C LYS A 56 -9.13 30.97 13.33
N ARG A 57 -9.57 29.87 12.71
CA ARG A 57 -9.48 28.53 13.29
C ARG A 57 -8.02 28.08 13.34
N THR A 58 -7.61 27.54 14.48
CA THR A 58 -6.40 26.74 14.60
C THR A 58 -6.72 25.24 14.56
N LEU A 59 -5.73 24.45 14.14
CA LEU A 59 -5.86 22.99 14.08
C LEU A 59 -6.12 22.42 15.48
N SER A 60 -7.11 21.54 15.60
CA SER A 60 -7.36 20.83 16.86
C SER A 60 -6.24 19.83 17.13
N ALA A 61 -5.95 19.53 18.41
CA ALA A 61 -4.99 18.48 18.80
C ALA A 61 -5.26 17.13 18.10
N ARG A 62 -6.53 16.82 17.81
CA ARG A 62 -6.91 15.60 17.07
C ARG A 62 -6.53 15.65 15.59
N GLU A 63 -6.60 16.82 14.97
CA GLU A 63 -6.22 17.05 13.58
C GLU A 63 -4.71 17.04 13.43
N GLN A 64 -3.99 17.71 14.33
CA GLN A 64 -2.52 17.65 14.40
C GLN A 64 -2.03 16.20 14.53
N LEU A 65 -2.66 15.41 15.41
CA LEU A 65 -2.33 13.99 15.56
C LEU A 65 -2.63 13.20 14.28
N ASN A 66 -3.72 13.52 13.57
CA ASN A 66 -4.04 12.89 12.28
C ASN A 66 -3.01 13.23 11.20
N GLU A 67 -2.54 14.47 11.14
CA GLU A 67 -1.51 14.92 10.20
C GLU A 67 -0.18 14.21 10.47
N SER A 68 0.27 14.20 11.72
CA SER A 68 1.48 13.47 12.14
C SER A 68 1.37 11.97 11.82
N LEU A 69 0.22 11.35 12.10
CA LEU A 69 -0.01 9.96 11.71
C LEU A 69 0.02 9.75 10.20
N LEU A 70 -0.55 10.67 9.43
CA LEU A 70 -0.61 10.56 7.99
C LEU A 70 0.78 10.66 7.37
N GLU A 71 1.61 11.56 7.88
CA GLU A 71 3.02 11.68 7.49
C GLU A 71 3.78 10.39 7.81
N GLY A 72 3.61 9.84 9.02
CA GLY A 72 4.18 8.54 9.39
C GLY A 72 3.69 7.37 8.52
N ILE A 73 2.43 7.40 8.07
CA ILE A 73 1.89 6.40 7.13
C ILE A 73 2.55 6.53 5.76
N LYS A 74 2.73 7.76 5.25
CA LYS A 74 3.34 8.02 3.93
C LYS A 74 4.80 7.56 3.89
N THR A 75 5.59 7.97 4.87
CA THR A 75 7.01 7.60 4.97
C THR A 75 7.18 6.09 5.06
N LEU A 76 6.38 5.43 5.91
CA LEU A 76 6.43 3.97 6.06
C LEU A 76 5.95 3.25 4.80
N HIS A 77 4.93 3.77 4.11
CA HIS A 77 4.45 3.20 2.84
C HIS A 77 5.53 3.25 1.75
N GLU A 78 6.26 4.36 1.65
CA GLU A 78 7.39 4.50 0.73
C GLU A 78 8.55 3.57 1.08
N GLN A 79 8.95 3.52 2.36
CA GLN A 79 10.01 2.63 2.85
C GLN A 79 9.77 1.14 2.51
N VAL A 80 8.51 0.71 2.54
CA VAL A 80 8.13 -0.69 2.26
C VAL A 80 7.64 -0.89 0.83
N ASN A 81 7.86 0.08 -0.07
CA ASN A 81 7.43 0.03 -1.48
C ASN A 81 5.95 -0.35 -1.64
N GLY A 82 5.11 0.19 -0.76
CA GLY A 82 3.66 -0.03 -0.76
C GLY A 82 3.18 -1.43 -0.40
N ILE A 83 4.05 -2.32 0.11
CA ILE A 83 3.66 -3.70 0.46
C ILE A 83 2.64 -3.74 1.61
N TYR A 84 2.64 -2.74 2.50
CA TYR A 84 1.81 -2.77 3.71
C TYR A 84 0.41 -2.22 3.47
N GLY A 85 -0.59 -3.06 3.73
CA GLY A 85 -1.98 -2.62 3.92
C GLY A 85 -2.26 -2.17 5.35
N TYR A 86 -3.47 -1.64 5.58
CA TYR A 86 -3.84 -0.99 6.86
C TYR A 86 -3.59 -1.85 8.10
N ARG A 87 -3.74 -3.18 8.03
CA ARG A 87 -3.46 -4.09 9.16
C ARG A 87 -1.99 -4.09 9.54
N ARG A 88 -1.10 -4.30 8.57
CA ARG A 88 0.36 -4.28 8.78
C ARG A 88 0.82 -2.89 9.16
N MET A 89 0.30 -1.86 8.48
CA MET A 89 0.56 -0.46 8.81
C MET A 89 0.24 -0.15 10.27
N THR A 90 -0.94 -0.57 10.76
CA THR A 90 -1.35 -0.37 12.15
C THR A 90 -0.38 -1.03 13.14
N ILE A 91 0.04 -2.28 12.86
CA ILE A 91 0.96 -3.02 13.73
C ILE A 91 2.30 -2.29 13.83
N THR A 92 2.85 -1.86 12.69
CA THR A 92 4.16 -1.19 12.65
C THR A 92 4.11 0.17 13.33
N ILE A 93 3.10 1.00 13.04
CA ILE A 93 2.93 2.31 13.70
C ILE A 93 2.76 2.15 15.21
N ASN A 94 1.91 1.22 15.65
CA ASN A 94 1.71 0.98 17.08
C ASN A 94 2.96 0.44 17.77
N ARG A 95 3.84 -0.28 17.05
CA ARG A 95 5.13 -0.69 17.58
C ARG A 95 6.03 0.52 17.84
N TYR A 96 6.18 1.42 16.88
CA TYR A 96 6.96 2.65 17.06
C TYR A 96 6.40 3.52 18.18
N ARG A 97 5.07 3.70 18.22
CA ARG A 97 4.40 4.45 19.29
C ARG A 97 4.63 3.84 20.67
N LYS A 98 4.57 2.51 20.78
CA LYS A 98 4.87 1.83 22.04
C LYS A 98 6.31 2.07 22.50
N MET A 99 7.27 2.10 21.58
CA MET A 99 8.67 2.42 21.91
C MET A 99 8.85 3.89 22.33
N ALA A 100 8.05 4.79 21.78
CA ALA A 100 8.02 6.21 22.15
C ALA A 100 7.11 6.54 23.36
N ASN A 101 6.57 5.53 24.06
CA ASN A 101 5.59 5.69 25.14
C ASN A 101 4.33 6.51 24.74
N GLU A 102 3.95 6.45 23.46
CA GLU A 102 2.76 7.10 22.93
C GLU A 102 1.52 6.19 22.97
N PRO A 103 0.31 6.78 23.02
CA PRO A 103 -0.92 6.01 22.98
C PRO A 103 -1.10 5.27 21.65
N LEU A 104 -1.55 4.03 21.75
CA LEU A 104 -1.85 3.15 20.63
C LEU A 104 -3.03 3.69 19.81
N VAL A 105 -2.98 3.42 18.50
CA VAL A 105 -3.99 3.88 17.55
C VAL A 105 -4.86 2.72 17.06
N ASN A 106 -6.16 2.97 17.01
CA ASN A 106 -7.12 2.01 16.48
C ASN A 106 -6.92 1.79 14.97
N LYS A 107 -6.94 0.52 14.53
CA LYS A 107 -6.86 0.11 13.12
C LYS A 107 -7.84 0.84 12.20
N LYS A 108 -9.04 1.19 12.68
CA LYS A 108 -10.06 1.92 11.89
C LYS A 108 -9.61 3.34 11.56
N ARG A 109 -8.86 3.98 12.46
CA ARG A 109 -8.33 5.34 12.25
C ARG A 109 -7.24 5.31 11.17
N ILE A 110 -6.32 4.35 11.24
CA ILE A 110 -5.30 4.13 10.20
C ILE A 110 -5.94 3.84 8.84
N ASP A 111 -6.93 2.94 8.78
CA ASP A 111 -7.66 2.64 7.55
C ASP A 111 -8.37 3.87 6.96
N CYS A 112 -8.94 4.72 7.82
CA CYS A 112 -9.54 5.98 7.42
C CYS A 112 -8.50 6.94 6.81
N LEU A 113 -7.37 7.16 7.50
CA LEU A 113 -6.29 8.03 7.04
C LEU A 113 -5.68 7.55 5.71
N MET A 114 -5.44 6.24 5.57
CA MET A 114 -4.96 5.65 4.32
C MET A 114 -5.93 5.90 3.16
N LYS A 115 -7.24 5.79 3.39
CA LYS A 115 -8.25 6.09 2.36
C LYS A 115 -8.24 7.56 1.95
N ILE A 116 -8.11 8.47 2.90
CA ILE A 116 -8.05 9.92 2.61
C ILE A 116 -6.83 10.23 1.74
N ALA A 117 -5.66 9.66 2.07
CA ALA A 117 -4.46 9.82 1.26
C ALA A 117 -4.39 8.93 0.01
N LYS A 118 -5.45 8.18 -0.31
CA LYS A 118 -5.51 7.24 -1.45
C LYS A 118 -4.38 6.21 -1.44
N ILE A 119 -3.85 5.87 -0.26
CA ILE A 119 -2.78 4.89 -0.06
C ILE A 119 -3.38 3.50 0.02
N GLN A 120 -2.91 2.60 -0.84
CA GLN A 120 -3.33 1.20 -0.86
C GLN A 120 -2.11 0.27 -0.87
N ALA A 121 -2.34 -0.97 -0.42
CA ALA A 121 -1.33 -2.01 -0.51
C ALA A 121 -1.15 -2.43 -1.97
N VAL A 122 0.10 -2.53 -2.41
CA VAL A 122 0.46 -3.08 -3.71
C VAL A 122 0.23 -4.60 -3.67
N ILE A 123 -0.84 -5.05 -4.31
CA ILE A 123 -1.14 -6.49 -4.43
C ILE A 123 -0.32 -7.03 -5.60
N ARG A 124 0.71 -7.84 -5.29
CA ARG A 124 1.46 -8.55 -6.33
C ARG A 124 0.56 -9.58 -7.01
N ARG A 125 0.58 -9.62 -8.34
CA ARG A 125 -0.09 -10.68 -9.12
C ARG A 125 0.50 -12.02 -8.69
N LYS A 126 -0.37 -12.99 -8.39
CA LYS A 126 0.05 -14.36 -8.09
C LYS A 126 0.79 -14.91 -9.31
N ARG A 127 2.01 -15.41 -9.12
CA ARG A 127 2.78 -16.07 -10.18
C ARG A 127 2.00 -17.29 -10.67
N GLU A 128 1.94 -17.48 -11.98
CA GLU A 128 1.34 -18.67 -12.56
C GLU A 128 2.07 -19.92 -12.05
N ARG A 129 1.32 -20.98 -11.74
CA ARG A 129 1.95 -22.24 -11.35
C ARG A 129 2.66 -22.81 -12.58
N TYR A 130 3.90 -23.24 -12.39
CA TYR A 130 4.62 -23.99 -13.41
C TYR A 130 3.77 -25.19 -13.83
N LYS A 131 3.38 -25.24 -15.10
CA LYS A 131 2.73 -26.41 -15.69
C LYS A 131 3.85 -27.35 -16.15
N LYS A 132 3.93 -28.54 -15.53
CA LYS A 132 4.84 -29.58 -16.01
C LYS A 132 4.45 -29.91 -17.46
N SER A 133 5.40 -29.78 -18.39
CA SER A 133 5.22 -30.32 -19.73
C SER A 133 5.23 -31.85 -19.67
N PRO A 134 4.46 -32.55 -20.51
CA PRO A 134 4.60 -33.99 -20.65
C PRO A 134 6.05 -34.30 -21.06
N VAL A 135 6.67 -35.26 -20.38
CA VAL A 135 8.04 -35.68 -20.70
C VAL A 135 7.98 -36.42 -22.04
N GLN A 136 8.62 -35.89 -23.08
CA GLN A 136 8.61 -36.50 -24.42
C GLN A 136 9.36 -37.85 -24.45
N HIS A 137 10.41 -37.99 -23.63
CA HIS A 137 11.20 -39.21 -23.57
C HIS A 137 11.78 -39.39 -22.16
N VAL A 138 11.40 -40.46 -21.48
CA VAL A 138 12.01 -40.89 -20.22
C VAL A 138 12.94 -42.05 -20.57
N ALA A 139 14.25 -41.85 -20.45
CA ALA A 139 15.19 -42.95 -20.55
C ALA A 139 15.07 -43.84 -19.32
N GLU A 140 15.18 -45.15 -19.51
CA GLU A 140 15.17 -46.12 -18.40
C GLU A 140 16.34 -45.85 -17.43
N ASN A 141 16.04 -45.86 -16.13
CA ASN A 141 17.07 -45.71 -15.10
C ASN A 141 17.88 -47.01 -14.98
N ARG A 142 18.96 -47.10 -15.75
CA ARG A 142 19.84 -48.29 -15.73
C ARG A 142 20.61 -48.48 -14.42
N LEU A 143 20.83 -47.40 -13.67
CA LEU A 143 21.59 -47.43 -12.43
C LEU A 143 20.74 -47.84 -11.23
N ASN A 144 19.43 -47.56 -11.23
CA ASN A 144 18.52 -47.88 -10.12
C ASN A 144 19.05 -47.55 -8.71
N ARG A 145 19.84 -46.46 -8.60
CA ARG A 145 20.52 -46.00 -7.38
C ARG A 145 21.65 -46.91 -6.87
N GLU A 146 22.13 -47.86 -7.67
CA GLU A 146 23.32 -48.66 -7.42
C GLU A 146 24.59 -47.94 -7.87
N PHE A 147 25.15 -47.09 -7.01
CA PHE A 147 26.34 -46.31 -7.34
C PHE A 147 27.68 -47.02 -7.03
N THR A 148 27.64 -48.18 -6.37
CA THR A 148 28.82 -48.98 -6.05
C THR A 148 29.28 -49.81 -7.26
N ALA A 149 30.60 -49.91 -7.45
CA ALA A 149 31.24 -50.71 -8.49
C ALA A 149 32.52 -51.37 -7.94
N GLU A 150 32.81 -52.58 -8.40
CA GLU A 150 33.99 -53.36 -7.96
C GLU A 150 35.29 -52.90 -8.63
N LYS A 151 35.20 -52.29 -9.82
CA LYS A 151 36.33 -51.81 -10.62
C LYS A 151 36.05 -50.41 -11.18
N PRO A 152 37.09 -49.57 -11.36
CA PRO A 152 36.94 -48.27 -12.02
C PRO A 152 36.39 -48.44 -13.45
N ASN A 153 35.74 -47.41 -13.98
CA ASN A 153 35.14 -47.36 -15.34
C ASN A 153 33.99 -48.33 -15.62
N THR A 154 33.38 -48.92 -14.59
CA THR A 154 32.23 -49.84 -14.74
C THR A 154 30.89 -49.11 -14.83
N LYS A 155 30.77 -47.94 -14.19
CA LYS A 155 29.57 -47.12 -14.15
C LYS A 155 29.97 -45.67 -14.42
N TRP A 156 29.32 -45.02 -15.38
CA TRP A 156 29.57 -43.62 -15.75
C TRP A 156 28.30 -42.82 -15.49
N CYS A 157 28.42 -41.74 -14.71
CA CYS A 157 27.31 -40.84 -14.45
C CYS A 157 27.61 -39.48 -15.06
N THR A 158 26.62 -38.88 -15.69
CA THR A 158 26.73 -37.51 -16.21
C THR A 158 25.72 -36.62 -15.52
N ASP A 159 26.20 -35.54 -14.93
CA ASP A 159 25.33 -34.49 -14.42
C ASP A 159 25.26 -33.35 -15.44
N VAL A 160 24.06 -32.78 -15.60
CA VAL A 160 23.84 -31.63 -16.48
C VAL A 160 23.64 -30.41 -15.61
N THR A 161 24.65 -29.56 -15.55
CA THR A 161 24.60 -28.33 -14.76
C THR A 161 24.21 -27.17 -15.66
N GLU A 162 23.06 -26.55 -15.36
CA GLU A 162 22.67 -25.29 -15.99
C GLU A 162 23.41 -24.14 -15.32
N LEU A 163 24.38 -23.55 -16.04
CA LEU A 163 25.09 -22.35 -15.59
C LEU A 163 24.52 -21.13 -16.33
N LYS A 164 24.27 -20.06 -15.58
CA LYS A 164 23.86 -18.78 -16.15
C LYS A 164 25.12 -17.95 -16.41
N TYR A 165 25.47 -17.74 -17.68
CA TYR A 165 26.64 -16.94 -18.05
C TYR A 165 26.22 -15.76 -18.93
N GLY A 166 26.45 -14.54 -18.43
CA GLY A 166 26.11 -13.28 -19.10
C GLY A 166 24.61 -12.92 -19.07
N ASN A 167 24.26 -11.80 -19.71
CA ASN A 167 22.89 -11.31 -19.82
C ASN A 167 22.05 -12.24 -20.71
N GLU A 168 21.47 -13.26 -20.08
CA GLU A 168 20.34 -14.10 -20.53
C GLU A 168 20.65 -15.34 -21.37
N LYS A 169 21.92 -15.67 -21.66
CA LYS A 169 22.25 -16.96 -22.30
C LYS A 169 22.46 -18.05 -21.26
N LYS A 170 21.61 -19.09 -21.34
CA LYS A 170 21.75 -20.33 -20.56
C LYS A 170 22.69 -21.27 -21.32
N SER A 171 23.79 -21.66 -20.72
CA SER A 171 24.69 -22.69 -21.25
C SER A 171 24.54 -23.96 -20.42
N LEU A 172 24.32 -25.08 -21.09
CA LEU A 172 24.26 -26.41 -20.48
C LEU A 172 25.64 -27.04 -20.59
N PHE A 173 26.24 -27.36 -19.46
CA PHE A 173 27.50 -28.11 -19.40
C PHE A 173 27.21 -29.53 -18.97
N LYS A 174 27.85 -30.50 -19.63
CA LYS A 174 27.84 -31.90 -19.23
C LYS A 174 29.11 -32.18 -18.44
N CYS A 175 28.96 -32.55 -17.18
CA CYS A 175 30.05 -33.00 -16.33
C CYS A 175 30.02 -34.54 -16.29
N HIS A 176 31.16 -35.18 -16.51
CA HIS A 176 31.32 -36.62 -16.42
C HIS A 176 32.00 -36.95 -15.07
N TYR A 177 31.40 -37.85 -14.29
CA TYR A 177 31.93 -38.38 -13.04
C TYR A 177 32.18 -39.88 -13.16
#